data_AF-A0A7I9ZSQ3-F1
#
_entry.id   AF-A0A7I9ZSQ3-F1
#
_cell.length_a   1.000
_cell.length_b   1.000
_cell.length_c   1.000
_cell.angle_alpha   90.00
_cell.angle_beta   90.00
_cell.angle_gamma   90.00
#
_symmetry.space_group_name_H-M   'P 1'
#
loop_
_entity.id
_entity.type
_entity.pdbx_description
1 polymer ?
#
loop_
_entity_poly.entity_id
_entity_poly.type
_entity_poly.pdbx_seq_one_letter_code
_entity_poly.pdbx_strand_id
1 'polypeptide(L)'
;MVNESTRRVHRVAHVGTGLTGTQALRAVIDDPALELVGLKVSTADKAGLDAGRLSGGADVGIPATDDTDAIMALEPDCVLYCATAIRREAEAIADIVGYLEAGINVVTISTIPMVYPAAAPREWQEAVETAAQKGKSTFYATGAEPGFISLNIPTALLTGAGAVDSYRMDEYAIDLDKSYPIWDVLHESMGFGKTDGHVPARIAAGKVNHDWETVVRYIADILGMVLDSVELDWETLLAPEDLTTAIGVIPQGTICGHRWQLAGMVDGRPTVAVQYFATVSSTPWPARWPRPSRPDQGGMVIRIEGRPSMCAELYFEQSPADRVNPGVTATAMAAVNAIPAVVEAPTGVLANPLAGPSIVTRQSRTITDW
;
A
#
# COMPACT_ATOMS: atom_id res chain seq x y z
N MET A 1 -21.90 4.56 22.29
CA MET A 1 -23.02 3.66 21.93
C MET A 1 -23.63 4.17 20.65
N VAL A 2 -23.20 3.64 19.51
CA VAL A 2 -23.86 3.89 18.22
C VAL A 2 -24.80 2.71 17.99
N ASN A 3 -26.05 3.01 17.69
CA ASN A 3 -27.17 2.09 17.62
C ASN A 3 -26.95 1.05 16.50
N GLU A 4 -26.73 -0.23 16.84
CA GLU A 4 -26.47 -1.33 15.89
C GLU A 4 -27.62 -1.55 14.89
N SER A 5 -28.84 -1.10 15.23
CA SER A 5 -30.06 -1.34 14.45
C SER A 5 -30.19 -0.56 13.13
N THR A 6 -29.18 0.22 12.68
CA THR A 6 -29.33 1.13 11.51
C THR A 6 -28.14 1.25 10.57
N ARG A 7 -27.06 0.47 10.72
CA ARG A 7 -25.96 0.52 9.73
C ARG A 7 -26.39 -0.19 8.44
N ARG A 8 -26.42 0.56 7.34
CA ARG A 8 -26.60 0.03 5.99
C ARG A 8 -25.48 -0.97 5.71
N VAL A 9 -25.83 -2.16 5.25
CA VAL A 9 -24.86 -3.15 4.74
C VAL A 9 -24.54 -2.78 3.29
N HIS A 10 -23.26 -2.71 2.94
CA HIS A 10 -22.79 -2.37 1.59
C HIS A 10 -22.40 -3.64 0.83
N ARG A 11 -22.92 -3.79 -0.38
CA ARG A 11 -22.63 -4.91 -1.27
C ARG A 11 -21.27 -4.70 -1.93
N VAL A 12 -20.34 -5.62 -1.73
CA VAL A 12 -18.97 -5.53 -2.24
C VAL A 12 -18.68 -6.70 -3.17
N ALA A 13 -18.18 -6.38 -4.37
CA ALA A 13 -17.51 -7.37 -5.21
C ALA A 13 -15.99 -7.26 -5.01
N HIS A 14 -15.30 -8.39 -4.90
CA HIS A 14 -13.86 -8.43 -4.69
C HIS A 14 -13.14 -8.86 -5.97
N VAL A 15 -12.03 -8.20 -6.32
CA VAL A 15 -11.24 -8.54 -7.52
C VAL A 15 -9.80 -8.85 -7.13
N GLY A 16 -9.34 -10.08 -7.40
CA GLY A 16 -7.96 -10.51 -7.22
C GLY A 16 -7.64 -11.10 -5.85
N THR A 17 -7.11 -12.32 -5.84
CA THR A 17 -6.78 -13.12 -4.63
C THR A 17 -5.27 -13.36 -4.50
N GLY A 18 -4.47 -12.30 -4.71
CA GLY A 18 -3.04 -12.30 -4.39
C GLY A 18 -2.81 -12.18 -2.88
N LEU A 19 -1.55 -12.07 -2.44
CA LEU A 19 -1.19 -12.04 -1.01
C LEU A 19 -2.02 -11.04 -0.19
N THR A 20 -2.10 -9.78 -0.64
CA THR A 20 -2.94 -8.75 -0.01
C THR A 20 -4.42 -8.95 -0.29
N GLY A 21 -4.78 -9.34 -1.52
CA GLY A 21 -6.16 -9.57 -1.92
C GLY A 21 -6.87 -10.66 -1.10
N THR A 22 -6.15 -11.71 -0.69
CA THR A 22 -6.67 -12.75 0.21
C THR A 22 -6.98 -12.20 1.61
N GLN A 23 -6.13 -11.32 2.15
CA GLN A 23 -6.41 -10.67 3.45
C GLN A 23 -7.59 -9.71 3.35
N ALA A 24 -7.67 -8.95 2.26
CA ALA A 24 -8.78 -8.05 1.97
C ALA A 24 -10.10 -8.82 1.81
N LEU A 25 -10.11 -9.92 1.05
CA LEU A 25 -11.29 -10.77 0.87
C LEU A 25 -11.79 -11.33 2.21
N ARG A 26 -10.89 -11.85 3.04
CA ARG A 26 -11.24 -12.33 4.38
C ARG A 26 -11.86 -11.21 5.22
N ALA A 27 -11.26 -10.03 5.20
CA ALA A 27 -11.78 -8.91 5.96
C ALA A 27 -13.12 -8.38 5.44
N VAL A 28 -13.41 -8.45 4.14
CA VAL A 28 -14.75 -8.16 3.60
C VAL A 28 -15.77 -9.17 4.12
N ILE A 29 -15.44 -10.46 4.14
CA ILE A 29 -16.32 -11.53 4.66
C ILE A 29 -16.62 -11.32 6.15
N ASP A 30 -15.61 -10.92 6.93
CA ASP A 30 -15.70 -10.78 8.38
C ASP A 30 -16.28 -9.42 8.84
N ASP A 31 -16.51 -8.47 7.93
CA ASP A 31 -16.96 -7.12 8.29
C ASP A 31 -18.49 -7.03 8.39
N PRO A 32 -19.05 -6.67 9.55
CA PRO A 32 -20.51 -6.64 9.73
C PRO A 32 -21.23 -5.56 8.93
N ALA A 33 -20.51 -4.58 8.35
CA ALA A 33 -21.09 -3.56 7.48
C ALA A 33 -20.96 -3.87 5.99
N LEU A 34 -20.32 -4.99 5.62
CA LEU A 34 -20.08 -5.37 4.22
C LEU A 34 -20.71 -6.74 3.93
N GLU A 35 -21.18 -6.91 2.70
CA GLU A 35 -21.69 -8.18 2.17
C GLU A 35 -20.90 -8.52 0.90
N LEU A 36 -20.17 -9.64 0.89
CA LEU A 36 -19.51 -10.12 -0.32
C LEU A 36 -20.57 -10.67 -1.29
N VAL A 37 -20.74 -10.02 -2.45
CA VAL A 37 -21.72 -10.45 -3.46
C VAL A 37 -21.09 -11.13 -4.68
N GLY A 38 -19.77 -10.97 -4.88
CA GLY A 38 -19.07 -11.56 -6.01
C GLY A 38 -17.56 -11.57 -5.84
N LEU A 39 -16.89 -12.51 -6.50
CA LEU A 39 -15.44 -12.64 -6.49
C LEU A 39 -14.91 -12.84 -7.91
N LYS A 40 -14.08 -11.90 -8.38
CA LYS A 40 -13.38 -12.02 -9.65
C LYS A 40 -11.95 -12.53 -9.46
N VAL A 41 -11.57 -13.52 -10.24
CA VAL A 41 -10.20 -14.06 -10.34
C VAL A 41 -9.71 -14.00 -11.78
N SER A 42 -8.40 -14.12 -11.99
CA SER A 42 -7.79 -14.20 -13.33
C SER A 42 -7.11 -15.54 -13.60
N THR A 43 -6.96 -16.38 -12.58
CA THR A 43 -6.40 -17.73 -12.71
C THR A 43 -7.54 -18.70 -12.93
N ALA A 44 -7.58 -19.38 -14.08
CA ALA A 44 -8.66 -20.29 -14.47
C ALA A 44 -8.95 -21.36 -13.40
N ASP A 45 -7.92 -21.93 -12.77
CA ASP A 45 -8.05 -22.94 -11.72
C ASP A 45 -8.77 -22.45 -10.45
N LYS A 46 -8.89 -21.12 -10.29
CA LYS A 46 -9.64 -20.52 -9.18
C LYS A 46 -11.11 -20.27 -9.52
N ALA A 47 -11.48 -20.26 -10.80
CA ALA A 47 -12.87 -20.05 -11.20
C ALA A 47 -13.75 -21.21 -10.71
N GLY A 48 -14.94 -20.90 -10.20
CA GLY A 48 -15.86 -21.83 -9.57
C GLY A 48 -15.51 -22.23 -8.13
N LEU A 49 -14.30 -21.92 -7.63
CA LEU A 49 -13.97 -22.15 -6.22
C LEU A 49 -14.65 -21.11 -5.32
N ASP A 50 -15.04 -21.55 -4.13
CA ASP A 50 -15.69 -20.68 -3.15
C ASP A 50 -14.74 -19.61 -2.60
N ALA A 51 -15.24 -18.38 -2.47
CA ALA A 51 -14.50 -17.23 -1.95
C ALA A 51 -13.95 -17.45 -0.53
N GLY A 52 -14.71 -18.13 0.32
CA GLY A 52 -14.32 -18.50 1.67
C GLY A 52 -13.10 -19.42 1.66
N ARG A 53 -13.10 -20.45 0.81
CA ARG A 53 -11.93 -21.32 0.61
C ARG A 53 -10.73 -20.55 0.07
N LEU A 54 -10.94 -19.67 -0.91
CA LEU A 54 -9.85 -18.85 -1.49
C LEU A 54 -9.28 -17.83 -0.49
N SER A 55 -10.05 -17.48 0.54
CA SER A 55 -9.61 -16.67 1.68
C SER A 55 -9.02 -17.50 2.84
N GLY A 56 -8.94 -18.83 2.70
CA GLY A 56 -8.44 -19.76 3.72
C GLY A 56 -9.42 -20.04 4.87
N GLY A 57 -10.70 -19.74 4.69
CA GLY A 57 -11.80 -20.03 5.62
C GLY A 57 -12.74 -21.14 5.13
N ALA A 58 -13.89 -21.25 5.79
CA ALA A 58 -14.98 -22.14 5.38
C ALA A 58 -15.76 -21.56 4.18
N ASP A 59 -16.54 -22.40 3.50
CA ASP A 59 -17.35 -21.97 2.36
C ASP A 59 -18.36 -20.88 2.76
N VAL A 60 -18.48 -19.84 1.93
CA VAL A 60 -19.44 -18.73 2.12
C VAL A 60 -20.53 -18.68 1.05
N GLY A 61 -20.50 -19.59 0.07
CA GLY A 61 -21.51 -19.72 -0.98
C GLY A 61 -21.31 -18.80 -2.17
N ILE A 62 -20.16 -18.15 -2.30
CA ILE A 62 -19.84 -17.21 -3.40
C ILE A 62 -18.78 -17.84 -4.30
N PRO A 63 -19.15 -18.43 -5.45
CA PRO A 63 -18.19 -18.98 -6.39
C PRO A 63 -17.44 -17.85 -7.10
N ALA A 64 -16.13 -18.01 -7.25
CA ALA A 64 -15.31 -17.10 -8.03
C ALA A 64 -15.64 -17.21 -9.53
N THR A 65 -15.55 -16.11 -10.25
CA THR A 65 -15.69 -16.03 -11.70
C THR A 65 -14.46 -15.37 -12.32
N ASP A 66 -14.15 -15.69 -13.57
CA ASP A 66 -13.19 -14.95 -14.40
C ASP A 66 -13.87 -13.94 -15.34
N ASP A 67 -15.20 -13.89 -15.33
CA ASP A 67 -16.03 -12.99 -16.11
C ASP A 67 -16.28 -11.66 -15.39
N THR A 68 -15.77 -10.56 -15.97
CA THR A 68 -15.99 -9.19 -15.46
C THR A 68 -17.44 -8.74 -15.64
N ASP A 69 -18.13 -9.14 -16.71
CA ASP A 69 -19.51 -8.73 -16.96
C ASP A 69 -20.45 -9.35 -15.92
N ALA A 70 -20.17 -10.59 -15.52
CA ALA A 70 -20.87 -11.24 -14.41
C ALA A 70 -20.73 -10.46 -13.09
N ILE A 71 -19.59 -9.82 -12.84
CA ILE A 71 -19.38 -8.97 -11.65
C ILE A 71 -20.18 -7.68 -11.75
N MET A 72 -20.17 -7.02 -12.90
CA MET A 72 -20.94 -5.79 -13.11
C MET A 72 -22.45 -6.04 -13.02
N ALA A 73 -22.93 -7.18 -13.52
CA ALA A 73 -24.34 -7.57 -13.46
C ALA A 73 -24.88 -7.80 -12.04
N LEU A 74 -24.01 -7.96 -11.03
CA LEU A 74 -24.41 -8.05 -9.62
C LEU A 74 -24.76 -6.69 -9.01
N GLU A 75 -24.44 -5.60 -9.72
CA GLU A 75 -24.62 -4.20 -9.28
C GLU A 75 -24.14 -3.99 -7.82
N PRO A 76 -22.87 -4.31 -7.50
CA PRO A 76 -22.33 -4.06 -6.16
C PRO A 76 -22.27 -2.55 -5.88
N ASP A 77 -22.41 -2.16 -4.61
CA ASP A 77 -22.18 -0.77 -4.19
C ASP A 77 -20.70 -0.39 -4.42
N CYS A 78 -19.77 -1.35 -4.28
CA CYS A 78 -18.34 -1.12 -4.45
C CYS A 78 -17.61 -2.35 -4.99
N VAL A 79 -16.60 -2.13 -5.83
CA VAL A 79 -15.57 -3.10 -6.16
C VAL A 79 -14.32 -2.80 -5.33
N LEU A 80 -13.88 -3.80 -4.56
CA LEU A 80 -12.56 -3.80 -3.93
C LEU A 80 -11.55 -4.43 -4.91
N TYR A 81 -10.79 -3.57 -5.59
CA TYR A 81 -9.83 -3.97 -6.62
C TYR A 81 -8.44 -4.22 -6.03
N CYS A 82 -8.07 -5.50 -5.92
CA CYS A 82 -6.79 -5.99 -5.39
C CYS A 82 -6.01 -6.85 -6.41
N ALA A 83 -6.34 -6.77 -7.72
CA ALA A 83 -5.59 -7.46 -8.76
C ALA A 83 -4.26 -6.74 -9.05
N THR A 84 -3.25 -7.49 -9.50
CA THR A 84 -1.92 -6.90 -9.80
C THR A 84 -2.01 -5.87 -10.93
N ALA A 85 -1.35 -4.72 -10.74
CA ALA A 85 -1.10 -3.76 -11.82
C ALA A 85 0.32 -3.91 -12.40
N ILE A 86 1.21 -4.69 -11.77
CA ILE A 86 2.61 -4.80 -12.17
C ILE A 86 2.72 -5.32 -13.61
N ARG A 87 3.35 -4.53 -14.50
CA ARG A 87 3.50 -4.79 -15.95
C ARG A 87 2.18 -4.83 -16.73
N ARG A 88 1.09 -4.36 -16.12
CA ARG A 88 -0.25 -4.30 -16.72
C ARG A 88 -1.04 -3.09 -16.22
N GLU A 89 -0.32 -2.00 -16.00
CA GLU A 89 -0.83 -0.81 -15.33
C GLU A 89 -1.99 -0.19 -16.15
N ALA A 90 -1.83 -0.16 -17.48
CA ALA A 90 -2.87 0.30 -18.40
C ALA A 90 -4.12 -0.59 -18.35
N GLU A 91 -3.97 -1.93 -18.32
CA GLU A 91 -5.12 -2.82 -18.19
C GLU A 91 -5.79 -2.70 -16.83
N ALA A 92 -5.03 -2.49 -15.74
CA ALA A 92 -5.62 -2.29 -14.42
C ALA A 92 -6.44 -0.99 -14.35
N ILE A 93 -5.96 0.10 -14.95
CA ILE A 93 -6.73 1.34 -15.08
C ILE A 93 -7.98 1.13 -15.95
N ALA A 94 -7.86 0.39 -17.05
CA ALA A 94 -9.00 0.06 -17.91
C ALA A 94 -10.07 -0.78 -17.19
N ASP A 95 -9.66 -1.79 -16.40
CA ASP A 95 -10.56 -2.58 -15.56
C ASP A 95 -11.33 -1.66 -14.58
N ILE A 96 -10.61 -0.76 -13.89
CA ILE A 96 -11.18 0.22 -12.95
C ILE A 96 -12.16 1.17 -13.64
N VAL A 97 -11.79 1.71 -14.81
CA VAL A 97 -12.66 2.58 -15.62
C VAL A 97 -13.96 1.86 -15.96
N GLY A 98 -13.91 0.58 -16.36
CA GLY A 98 -15.12 -0.20 -16.67
C GLY A 98 -16.10 -0.27 -15.50
N TYR A 99 -15.63 -0.55 -14.29
CA TYR A 99 -16.47 -0.55 -13.09
C TYR A 99 -17.05 0.83 -12.78
N LEU A 100 -16.22 1.87 -12.84
CA LEU A 100 -16.65 3.23 -12.57
C LEU A 100 -17.72 3.69 -13.54
N GLU A 101 -17.56 3.45 -14.84
CA GLU A 101 -18.56 3.80 -15.87
C GLU A 101 -19.88 3.06 -15.68
N ALA A 102 -19.85 1.84 -15.13
CA ALA A 102 -21.03 1.05 -14.77
C ALA A 102 -21.74 1.59 -13.50
N GLY A 103 -21.23 2.65 -12.89
CA GLY A 103 -21.79 3.26 -11.67
C GLY A 103 -21.41 2.55 -10.38
N ILE A 104 -20.39 1.70 -10.43
CA ILE A 104 -19.87 0.96 -9.27
C ILE A 104 -18.71 1.74 -8.67
N ASN A 105 -18.75 2.01 -7.38
CA ASN A 105 -17.63 2.66 -6.68
C ASN A 105 -16.41 1.73 -6.69
N VAL A 106 -15.20 2.28 -6.68
CA VAL A 106 -13.98 1.47 -6.66
C VAL A 106 -13.06 1.91 -5.52
N VAL A 107 -12.69 0.94 -4.67
CA VAL A 107 -11.56 1.06 -3.75
C VAL A 107 -10.43 0.18 -4.23
N THR A 108 -9.19 0.68 -4.29
CA THR A 108 -8.07 -0.11 -4.79
C THR A 108 -6.78 0.07 -4.00
N ILE A 109 -5.94 -0.96 -4.05
CA ILE A 109 -4.55 -0.97 -3.56
C ILE A 109 -3.53 -1.11 -4.71
N SER A 110 -4.01 -1.16 -5.96
CA SER A 110 -3.22 -1.68 -7.08
C SER A 110 -2.59 -0.57 -7.93
N THR A 111 -3.23 0.58 -8.02
CA THR A 111 -2.76 1.74 -8.80
C THR A 111 -2.08 2.74 -7.87
N ILE A 112 -0.86 2.43 -7.45
CA ILE A 112 -0.14 3.13 -6.37
C ILE A 112 -0.10 4.66 -6.57
N PRO A 113 0.27 5.22 -7.74
CA PRO A 113 0.25 6.68 -7.94
C PRO A 113 -1.10 7.34 -7.65
N MET A 114 -2.22 6.63 -7.81
CA MET A 114 -3.55 7.19 -7.59
C MET A 114 -3.89 7.42 -6.10
N VAL A 115 -3.03 7.03 -5.15
CA VAL A 115 -3.22 7.37 -3.72
C VAL A 115 -3.21 8.88 -3.47
N TYR A 116 -2.58 9.65 -4.35
CA TYR A 116 -2.72 11.10 -4.42
C TYR A 116 -2.93 11.54 -5.88
N PRO A 117 -4.19 11.59 -6.35
CA PRO A 117 -4.53 11.77 -7.75
C PRO A 117 -3.90 13.00 -8.41
N ALA A 118 -3.77 14.13 -7.70
CA ALA A 118 -3.21 15.37 -8.25
C ALA A 118 -1.76 15.21 -8.75
N ALA A 119 -1.02 14.23 -8.22
CA ALA A 119 0.36 13.91 -8.60
C ALA A 119 0.48 12.65 -9.49
N ALA A 120 -0.61 11.95 -9.78
CA ALA A 120 -0.60 10.72 -10.57
C ALA A 120 -0.36 11.00 -12.06
N PRO A 121 -0.08 9.99 -12.91
CA PRO A 121 -0.04 10.17 -14.37
C PRO A 121 -1.34 10.81 -14.88
N ARG A 122 -1.22 11.88 -15.67
CA ARG A 122 -2.36 12.71 -16.10
C ARG A 122 -3.41 11.90 -16.87
N GLU A 123 -2.95 10.97 -17.70
CA GLU A 123 -3.80 10.07 -18.45
C GLU A 123 -4.65 9.15 -17.55
N TRP A 124 -4.14 8.77 -16.38
CA TRP A 124 -4.90 7.98 -15.41
C TRP A 124 -5.91 8.86 -14.68
N GLN A 125 -5.51 10.06 -14.28
CA GLN A 125 -6.42 11.04 -13.66
C GLN A 125 -7.62 11.32 -14.56
N GLU A 126 -7.36 11.68 -15.82
CA GLU A 126 -8.41 12.03 -16.79
C GLU A 126 -9.34 10.84 -17.08
N ALA A 127 -8.78 9.64 -17.24
CA ALA A 127 -9.57 8.44 -17.49
C ALA A 127 -10.48 8.09 -16.32
N VAL A 128 -9.94 8.06 -15.09
CA VAL A 128 -10.69 7.70 -13.88
C VAL A 128 -11.73 8.75 -13.53
N GLU A 129 -11.40 10.05 -13.62
CA GLU A 129 -12.34 11.14 -13.35
C GLU A 129 -13.50 11.12 -14.36
N THR A 130 -13.20 10.98 -15.65
CA THR A 130 -14.24 10.88 -16.69
C THR A 130 -15.18 9.70 -16.44
N ALA A 131 -14.62 8.55 -16.08
CA ALA A 131 -15.39 7.34 -15.80
C ALA A 131 -16.28 7.50 -14.56
N ALA A 132 -15.72 8.05 -13.47
CA ALA A 132 -16.44 8.31 -12.23
C ALA A 132 -17.63 9.26 -12.47
N GLN A 133 -17.43 10.34 -13.22
CA GLN A 133 -18.52 11.28 -13.57
C GLN A 133 -19.59 10.62 -14.44
N LYS A 134 -19.20 9.81 -15.43
CA LYS A 134 -20.13 9.12 -16.33
C LYS A 134 -21.03 8.14 -15.58
N GLY A 135 -20.46 7.33 -14.70
CA GLY A 135 -21.20 6.33 -13.92
C GLY A 135 -21.84 6.89 -12.65
N LYS A 136 -21.54 8.12 -12.26
CA LYS A 136 -21.91 8.70 -10.95
C LYS A 136 -21.35 7.90 -9.76
N SER A 137 -20.13 7.38 -9.94
CA SER A 137 -19.42 6.56 -8.97
C SER A 137 -18.25 7.33 -8.34
N THR A 138 -17.66 6.73 -7.31
CA THR A 138 -16.56 7.26 -6.55
C THR A 138 -15.35 6.35 -6.65
N PHE A 139 -14.17 6.93 -6.85
CA PHE A 139 -12.89 6.22 -6.86
C PHE A 139 -12.02 6.61 -5.66
N TYR A 140 -11.37 5.61 -5.05
CA TYR A 140 -10.38 5.81 -4.00
C TYR A 140 -9.25 4.77 -4.08
N ALA A 141 -8.00 5.24 -4.10
CA ALA A 141 -6.83 4.38 -3.94
C ALA A 141 -6.20 4.59 -2.57
N THR A 142 -5.76 3.50 -1.94
CA THR A 142 -5.12 3.52 -0.62
C THR A 142 -4.21 2.30 -0.44
N GLY A 143 -3.58 2.19 0.73
CA GLY A 143 -2.68 1.11 1.09
C GLY A 143 -2.08 1.34 2.48
N ALA A 144 -1.04 0.59 2.82
CA ALA A 144 -0.24 0.92 4.00
C ALA A 144 0.80 1.98 3.66
N GLU A 145 1.70 1.67 2.74
CA GLU A 145 2.76 2.54 2.24
C GLU A 145 2.89 2.25 0.73
N PRO A 146 2.46 3.16 -0.16
CA PRO A 146 1.75 4.42 0.11
C PRO A 146 0.32 4.28 0.70
N GLY A 147 -0.08 5.16 1.63
CA GLY A 147 -1.46 5.22 2.15
C GLY A 147 -1.55 5.55 3.64
N PHE A 148 -2.09 4.64 4.46
CA PHE A 148 -2.27 4.83 5.90
C PHE A 148 -1.01 5.34 6.61
N ILE A 149 0.16 4.74 6.34
CA ILE A 149 1.41 5.09 7.02
C ILE A 149 1.99 6.39 6.48
N SER A 150 2.00 6.59 5.16
CA SER A 150 2.71 7.69 4.52
C SER A 150 1.85 8.91 4.17
N LEU A 151 0.52 8.81 4.29
CA LEU A 151 -0.43 9.92 4.10
C LEU A 151 -1.21 10.17 5.40
N ASN A 152 -1.94 9.19 5.94
CA ASN A 152 -2.84 9.43 7.08
C ASN A 152 -2.11 9.76 8.38
N ILE A 153 -1.15 8.93 8.80
CA ILE A 153 -0.38 9.17 10.03
C ILE A 153 0.33 10.53 9.99
N PRO A 154 1.10 10.89 8.94
CA PRO A 154 1.79 12.17 8.94
C PRO A 154 0.81 13.35 8.93
N THR A 155 -0.33 13.25 8.25
CA THR A 155 -1.38 14.29 8.30
C THR A 155 -1.89 14.48 9.74
N ALA A 156 -2.13 13.39 10.47
CA ALA A 156 -2.55 13.46 11.87
C ALA A 156 -1.46 14.07 12.78
N LEU A 157 -0.18 13.69 12.59
CA LEU A 157 0.94 14.25 13.35
C LEU A 157 1.10 15.75 13.11
N LEU A 158 0.98 16.18 11.86
CA LEU A 158 1.10 17.58 11.45
C LEU A 158 0.02 18.48 12.06
N THR A 159 -1.10 17.93 12.54
CA THR A 159 -2.10 18.70 13.30
C THR A 159 -1.52 19.31 14.59
N GLY A 160 -0.50 18.68 15.18
CA GLY A 160 0.22 19.18 16.36
C GLY A 160 1.44 20.05 16.02
N ALA A 161 1.75 20.27 14.75
CA ALA A 161 2.92 21.03 14.31
C ALA A 161 2.65 22.55 14.31
N GLY A 162 3.69 23.33 14.64
CA GLY A 162 3.72 24.77 14.37
C GLY A 162 4.46 25.06 13.08
N ALA A 163 5.76 25.36 13.17
CA ALA A 163 6.61 25.48 11.99
C ALA A 163 7.17 24.10 11.60
N VAL A 164 7.25 23.80 10.30
CA VAL A 164 7.85 22.58 9.76
C VAL A 164 8.96 22.98 8.81
N ASP A 165 10.19 22.58 9.15
CA ASP A 165 11.39 22.84 8.36
C ASP A 165 11.69 21.67 7.41
N SER A 166 11.42 20.43 7.84
CA SER A 166 11.54 19.24 7.00
C SER A 166 10.64 18.09 7.48
N TYR A 167 10.30 17.20 6.55
CA TYR A 167 9.62 15.93 6.77
C TYR A 167 10.42 14.80 6.13
N ARG A 168 10.63 13.70 6.85
CA ARG A 168 11.12 12.45 6.27
C ARG A 168 10.46 11.23 6.88
N MET A 169 10.02 10.31 6.06
CA MET A 169 9.65 8.95 6.48
C MET A 169 10.77 7.97 6.12
N ASP A 170 11.27 7.23 7.10
CA ASP A 170 12.22 6.14 6.92
C ASP A 170 11.46 4.79 7.05
N GLU A 171 11.43 3.96 6.01
CA GLU A 171 10.97 2.58 6.05
C GLU A 171 12.16 1.62 6.17
N TYR A 172 12.17 0.81 7.22
CA TYR A 172 13.20 -0.17 7.53
C TYR A 172 12.69 -1.57 7.17
N ALA A 173 12.92 -2.00 5.93
CA ALA A 173 12.64 -3.34 5.45
C ALA A 173 13.87 -4.23 5.64
N ILE A 174 14.08 -4.66 6.89
CA ILE A 174 15.19 -5.53 7.28
C ILE A 174 14.78 -6.99 7.29
N ASP A 175 15.77 -7.89 7.30
CA ASP A 175 15.58 -9.34 7.34
C ASP A 175 14.61 -9.84 6.25
N LEU A 176 14.69 -9.25 5.04
CA LEU A 176 13.75 -9.53 3.94
C LEU A 176 13.79 -11.00 3.48
N ASP A 177 14.94 -11.67 3.62
CA ASP A 177 15.05 -13.10 3.38
C ASP A 177 14.19 -13.94 4.33
N LYS A 178 13.80 -13.43 5.50
CA LYS A 178 12.88 -14.10 6.44
C LYS A 178 11.45 -13.58 6.30
N SER A 179 11.29 -12.26 6.22
CA SER A 179 9.98 -11.59 6.26
C SER A 179 9.27 -11.55 4.90
N TYR A 180 10.03 -11.69 3.81
CA TYR A 180 9.54 -11.70 2.44
C TYR A 180 10.42 -12.58 1.52
N PRO A 181 10.47 -13.91 1.75
CA PRO A 181 11.45 -14.85 1.16
C PRO A 181 11.19 -15.17 -0.33
N ILE A 182 10.97 -14.17 -1.17
CA ILE A 182 10.73 -14.33 -2.60
C ILE A 182 12.02 -13.99 -3.35
N TRP A 183 12.81 -15.01 -3.67
CA TRP A 183 14.12 -14.86 -4.30
C TRP A 183 14.07 -14.01 -5.57
N ASP A 184 13.09 -14.20 -6.45
CA ASP A 184 12.95 -13.40 -7.66
C ASP A 184 12.80 -11.90 -7.36
N VAL A 185 12.12 -11.52 -6.28
CA VAL A 185 12.01 -10.10 -5.89
C VAL A 185 13.33 -9.60 -5.30
N LEU A 186 13.93 -10.37 -4.39
CA LEU A 186 15.14 -9.95 -3.69
C LEU A 186 16.36 -9.91 -4.64
N HIS A 187 16.49 -10.87 -5.54
CA HIS A 187 17.57 -10.95 -6.51
C HIS A 187 17.29 -10.06 -7.73
N GLU A 188 16.18 -10.23 -8.43
CA GLU A 188 15.96 -9.52 -9.70
C GLU A 188 15.55 -8.07 -9.52
N SER A 189 14.63 -7.79 -8.59
CA SER A 189 14.13 -6.42 -8.38
C SER A 189 15.03 -5.59 -7.47
N MET A 190 15.50 -6.16 -6.36
CA MET A 190 16.31 -5.45 -5.35
C MET A 190 17.82 -5.57 -5.57
N GLY A 191 18.26 -6.51 -6.41
CA GLY A 191 19.66 -6.68 -6.80
C GLY A 191 20.51 -7.48 -5.82
N PHE A 192 19.94 -8.11 -4.78
CA PHE A 192 20.72 -8.84 -3.79
C PHE A 192 21.44 -10.03 -4.40
N GLY A 193 22.74 -10.19 -4.15
CA GLY A 193 23.59 -11.20 -4.79
C GLY A 193 24.13 -10.81 -6.16
N LYS A 194 23.76 -9.64 -6.72
CA LYS A 194 24.34 -9.12 -7.96
C LYS A 194 25.66 -8.40 -7.70
N THR A 195 26.48 -8.28 -8.73
CA THR A 195 27.83 -7.70 -8.63
C THR A 195 27.79 -6.22 -8.28
N ASP A 196 28.90 -5.71 -7.74
CA ASP A 196 29.11 -4.28 -7.56
C ASP A 196 28.87 -3.49 -8.86
N GLY A 197 28.30 -2.29 -8.72
CA GLY A 197 27.87 -1.44 -9.82
C GLY A 197 26.52 -1.83 -10.47
N HIS A 198 25.90 -2.93 -10.08
CA HIS A 198 24.55 -3.25 -10.57
C HIS A 198 23.51 -2.28 -10.00
N VAL A 199 22.74 -1.63 -10.89
CA VAL A 199 21.61 -0.78 -10.51
C VAL A 199 20.38 -1.67 -10.30
N PRO A 200 19.75 -1.70 -9.11
CA PRO A 200 18.55 -2.49 -8.87
C PRO A 200 17.45 -2.17 -9.91
N ALA A 201 16.74 -3.18 -10.42
CA ALA A 201 15.80 -3.01 -11.52
C ALA A 201 14.68 -2.00 -11.20
N ARG A 202 14.24 -1.93 -9.93
CA ARG A 202 13.24 -0.94 -9.48
C ARG A 202 13.72 0.51 -9.58
N ILE A 203 15.04 0.73 -9.45
CA ILE A 203 15.67 2.03 -9.61
C ILE A 203 15.85 2.31 -11.11
N ALA A 204 16.46 1.37 -11.83
CA ALA A 204 16.75 1.51 -13.26
C ALA A 204 15.49 1.75 -14.12
N ALA A 205 14.36 1.14 -13.75
CA ALA A 205 13.08 1.29 -14.44
C ALA A 205 12.32 2.57 -14.05
N GLY A 206 12.83 3.40 -13.14
CA GLY A 206 12.14 4.59 -12.64
C GLY A 206 10.90 4.29 -11.77
N LYS A 207 10.73 3.03 -11.33
CA LYS A 207 9.56 2.59 -10.56
C LYS A 207 9.46 3.33 -9.22
N VAL A 208 10.59 3.62 -8.58
CA VAL A 208 10.61 4.38 -7.31
C VAL A 208 10.02 5.78 -7.48
N ASN A 209 10.43 6.52 -8.52
CA ASN A 209 9.84 7.82 -8.82
C ASN A 209 8.34 7.69 -9.12
N HIS A 210 7.98 6.77 -10.01
CA HIS A 210 6.60 6.58 -10.44
C HIS A 210 5.64 6.34 -9.27
N ASP A 211 5.99 5.47 -8.33
CA ASP A 211 5.10 5.06 -7.25
C ASP A 211 5.11 6.00 -6.03
N TRP A 212 6.27 6.54 -5.64
CA TRP A 212 6.43 7.29 -4.39
C TRP A 212 6.47 8.82 -4.54
N GLU A 213 6.61 9.36 -5.75
CA GLU A 213 6.60 10.82 -5.94
C GLU A 213 5.28 11.45 -5.47
N THR A 214 4.19 10.70 -5.56
CA THR A 214 2.86 11.11 -5.11
C THR A 214 2.80 11.35 -3.60
N VAL A 215 3.54 10.56 -2.81
CA VAL A 215 3.68 10.75 -1.35
C VAL A 215 4.45 12.03 -1.04
N VAL A 216 5.57 12.24 -1.74
CA VAL A 216 6.40 13.45 -1.57
C VAL A 216 5.59 14.71 -1.91
N ARG A 217 4.87 14.68 -3.03
CA ARG A 217 4.02 15.80 -3.47
C ARG A 217 2.86 16.04 -2.51
N TYR A 218 2.19 14.98 -2.05
CA TYR A 218 1.12 15.10 -1.06
C TYR A 218 1.58 15.84 0.19
N ILE A 219 2.71 15.41 0.80
CA ILE A 219 3.21 16.04 2.02
C ILE A 219 3.63 17.50 1.76
N ALA A 220 4.27 17.78 0.62
CA ALA A 220 4.61 19.15 0.24
C ALA A 220 3.36 20.04 0.11
N ASP A 221 2.32 19.54 -0.57
CA ASP A 221 1.08 20.28 -0.81
C ASP A 221 0.33 20.58 0.50
N ILE A 222 0.20 19.62 1.43
CA ILE A 222 -0.47 19.88 2.72
C ILE A 222 0.33 20.81 3.63
N LEU A 223 1.65 20.92 3.43
CA LEU A 223 2.52 21.87 4.13
C LEU A 223 2.61 23.24 3.42
N GLY A 224 2.03 23.38 2.22
CA GLY A 224 2.15 24.58 1.39
C GLY A 224 3.56 24.82 0.87
N MET A 225 4.37 23.77 0.70
CA MET A 225 5.73 23.84 0.20
C MET A 225 5.74 23.70 -1.32
N VAL A 226 6.38 24.65 -2.01
CA VAL A 226 6.61 24.57 -3.47
C VAL A 226 7.96 23.89 -3.70
N LEU A 227 7.94 22.74 -4.37
CA LEU A 227 9.15 21.97 -4.68
C LEU A 227 9.81 22.46 -5.97
N ASP A 228 11.13 22.60 -5.97
CA ASP A 228 11.94 22.91 -7.16
C ASP A 228 12.07 21.70 -8.08
N SER A 229 12.27 20.52 -7.48
CA SER A 229 12.45 19.23 -8.14
C SER A 229 12.08 18.09 -7.19
N VAL A 230 11.93 16.89 -7.75
CA VAL A 230 11.90 15.64 -6.98
C VAL A 230 13.09 14.79 -7.45
N GLU A 231 13.95 14.42 -6.52
CA GLU A 231 15.24 13.78 -6.80
C GLU A 231 15.35 12.43 -6.08
N LEU A 232 15.88 11.44 -6.81
CA LEU A 232 16.16 10.11 -6.29
C LEU A 232 17.65 9.98 -6.00
N ASP A 233 17.97 9.76 -4.72
CA ASP A 233 19.30 9.40 -4.25
C ASP A 233 19.29 7.96 -3.76
N TRP A 234 20.29 7.15 -4.13
CA TRP A 234 20.32 5.73 -3.77
C TRP A 234 21.74 5.19 -3.68
N GLU A 235 21.90 4.10 -2.92
CA GLU A 235 23.17 3.39 -2.80
C GLU A 235 22.95 1.90 -2.50
N THR A 236 23.95 1.08 -2.80
CA THR A 236 23.99 -0.36 -2.46
C THR A 236 25.04 -0.64 -1.40
N LEU A 237 24.84 -1.70 -0.63
CA LEU A 237 25.81 -2.27 0.29
C LEU A 237 26.32 -3.59 -0.27
N LEU A 238 27.63 -3.80 -0.20
CA LEU A 238 28.26 -5.07 -0.56
C LEU A 238 28.46 -5.93 0.68
N ALA A 239 28.29 -7.23 0.51
CA ALA A 239 28.58 -8.23 1.51
C ALA A 239 30.08 -8.24 1.81
N PRO A 240 30.52 -8.00 3.05
CA PRO A 240 31.95 -8.01 3.41
C PRO A 240 32.54 -9.42 3.41
N GLU A 241 31.68 -10.43 3.56
CA GLU A 241 31.93 -11.87 3.55
C GLU A 241 30.69 -12.58 3.01
N ASP A 242 30.76 -13.90 2.83
CA ASP A 242 29.58 -14.69 2.45
C ASP A 242 28.50 -14.62 3.55
N LEU A 243 27.32 -14.08 3.23
CA LEU A 243 26.21 -14.00 4.17
C LEU A 243 25.27 -15.18 3.97
N THR A 244 25.13 -16.02 4.99
CA THR A 244 24.12 -17.08 4.99
C THR A 244 22.75 -16.48 5.32
N THR A 245 21.79 -16.62 4.40
CA THR A 245 20.41 -16.13 4.53
C THR A 245 19.41 -17.30 4.47
N ALA A 246 18.15 -17.04 4.78
CA ALA A 246 17.09 -18.05 4.71
C ALA A 246 16.78 -18.54 3.28
N ILE A 247 17.25 -17.83 2.25
CA ILE A 247 16.98 -18.11 0.83
C ILE A 247 18.23 -18.49 0.03
N GLY A 248 19.38 -18.61 0.68
CA GLY A 248 20.66 -18.93 0.04
C GLY A 248 21.82 -18.10 0.58
N VAL A 249 22.99 -18.25 -0.03
CA VAL A 249 24.17 -17.45 0.31
C VAL A 249 24.20 -16.20 -0.57
N ILE A 250 24.41 -15.03 0.04
CA ILE A 250 24.81 -13.81 -0.67
C ILE A 250 26.35 -13.77 -0.66
N PRO A 251 27.02 -13.96 -1.81
CA PRO A 251 28.47 -14.06 -1.85
C PRO A 251 29.17 -12.75 -1.46
N GLN A 252 30.37 -12.86 -0.90
CA GLN A 252 31.25 -11.72 -0.64
C GLN A 252 31.41 -10.83 -1.88
N GLY A 253 31.37 -9.51 -1.69
CA GLY A 253 31.53 -8.53 -2.76
C GLY A 253 30.30 -8.33 -3.66
N THR A 254 29.19 -9.01 -3.36
CA THR A 254 27.90 -8.81 -4.03
C THR A 254 26.95 -7.99 -3.17
N ILE A 255 25.90 -7.45 -3.77
CA ILE A 255 24.94 -6.57 -3.07
C ILE A 255 24.21 -7.36 -1.98
N CYS A 256 24.20 -6.88 -0.74
CA CYS A 256 23.44 -7.45 0.38
C CYS A 256 22.35 -6.51 0.94
N GLY A 257 22.37 -5.25 0.51
CA GLY A 257 21.37 -4.28 0.90
C GLY A 257 21.38 -3.07 -0.02
N HIS A 258 20.34 -2.25 0.07
CA HIS A 258 20.33 -0.94 -0.57
C HIS A 258 19.51 0.05 0.23
N ARG A 259 19.77 1.33 -0.01
CA ARG A 259 18.94 2.44 0.45
C ARG A 259 18.59 3.30 -0.75
N TRP A 260 17.36 3.78 -0.80
CA TRP A 260 16.99 4.91 -1.63
C TRP A 260 16.24 5.96 -0.83
N GLN A 261 16.35 7.21 -1.23
CA GLN A 261 15.58 8.35 -0.75
C GLN A 261 15.04 9.12 -1.95
N LEU A 262 13.73 9.25 -2.01
CA LEU A 262 13.05 10.14 -2.95
C LEU A 262 12.68 11.42 -2.21
N ALA A 263 13.20 12.56 -2.64
CA ALA A 263 13.07 13.82 -1.94
C ALA A 263 12.57 14.95 -2.84
N GLY A 264 11.59 15.70 -2.35
CA GLY A 264 11.24 17.02 -2.83
C GLY A 264 12.26 18.04 -2.35
N MET A 265 12.82 18.78 -3.29
CA MET A 265 13.89 19.75 -3.06
C MET A 265 13.31 21.16 -2.93
N VAL A 266 13.82 21.93 -1.96
CA VAL A 266 13.53 23.37 -1.81
C VAL A 266 14.85 24.10 -1.55
N ASP A 267 15.18 25.07 -2.38
CA ASP A 267 16.46 25.81 -2.35
C ASP A 267 17.67 24.87 -2.35
N GLY A 268 17.61 23.81 -3.16
CA GLY A 268 18.66 22.79 -3.27
C GLY A 268 18.84 21.88 -2.05
N ARG A 269 17.89 21.85 -1.11
CA ARG A 269 17.92 20.97 0.07
C ARG A 269 16.75 19.97 0.04
N PRO A 270 16.97 18.70 0.43
CA PRO A 270 15.87 17.76 0.68
C PRO A 270 14.99 18.27 1.81
N THR A 271 13.71 18.53 1.53
CA THR A 271 12.77 19.10 2.51
C THR A 271 11.64 18.14 2.85
N VAL A 272 11.11 17.41 1.87
CA VAL A 272 10.09 16.38 2.06
C VAL A 272 10.60 15.10 1.44
N ALA A 273 10.72 14.02 2.20
CA ALA A 273 11.32 12.80 1.68
C ALA A 273 10.66 11.51 2.18
N VAL A 274 10.72 10.50 1.32
CA VAL A 274 10.51 9.10 1.69
C VAL A 274 11.82 8.38 1.46
N GLN A 275 12.23 7.58 2.44
CA GLN A 275 13.48 6.84 2.44
C GLN A 275 13.21 5.38 2.80
N TYR A 276 13.88 4.46 2.13
CA TYR A 276 13.70 3.03 2.30
C TYR A 276 15.05 2.36 2.45
N PHE A 277 15.13 1.45 3.41
CA PHE A 277 16.29 0.61 3.68
C PHE A 277 15.88 -0.85 3.48
N ALA A 278 16.58 -1.54 2.58
CA ALA A 278 16.33 -2.94 2.26
C ALA A 278 17.56 -3.76 2.60
N THR A 279 17.43 -4.76 3.47
CA THR A 279 18.55 -5.65 3.80
C THR A 279 18.11 -7.11 3.93
N VAL A 280 19.01 -8.03 3.62
CA VAL A 280 18.89 -9.41 4.09
C VAL A 280 19.36 -9.53 5.54
N SER A 281 19.01 -10.65 6.16
CA SER A 281 19.52 -11.04 7.48
C SER A 281 21.04 -10.96 7.53
N SER A 282 21.56 -10.47 8.66
CA SER A 282 22.99 -10.35 8.92
C SER A 282 23.73 -9.32 8.04
N THR A 283 23.00 -8.50 7.26
CA THR A 283 23.62 -7.37 6.55
C THR A 283 24.22 -6.39 7.57
N PRO A 284 25.49 -6.00 7.42
CA PRO A 284 26.10 -5.02 8.31
C PRO A 284 25.44 -3.65 8.10
N TRP A 285 24.82 -3.12 9.16
CA TRP A 285 24.20 -1.81 9.10
C TRP A 285 25.25 -0.69 9.19
N PRO A 286 25.45 0.12 8.14
CA PRO A 286 26.51 1.11 8.11
C PRO A 286 26.21 2.28 9.05
N ALA A 287 27.26 2.85 9.65
CA ALA A 287 27.12 3.96 10.61
C ALA A 287 26.48 5.23 10.02
N ARG A 288 26.56 5.41 8.70
CA ARG A 288 25.97 6.56 7.98
C ARG A 288 24.45 6.45 7.81
N TRP A 289 23.88 5.25 7.92
CA TRP A 289 22.43 5.07 7.85
C TRP A 289 21.82 5.36 9.22
N PRO A 290 20.70 6.11 9.29
CA PRO A 290 19.96 6.28 10.53
C PRO A 290 19.53 4.90 11.06
N ARG A 291 19.39 4.77 12.39
CA ARG A 291 18.86 3.56 13.02
C ARG A 291 17.49 3.85 13.63
N PRO A 292 16.56 2.89 13.56
CA PRO A 292 15.30 2.97 14.27
C PRO A 292 15.51 2.61 15.76
N SER A 293 14.56 2.93 16.66
CA SER A 293 14.72 2.59 18.08
C SER A 293 14.73 1.08 18.36
N ARG A 294 14.09 0.28 17.49
CA ARG A 294 14.15 -1.19 17.50
C ARG A 294 15.01 -1.68 16.33
N PRO A 295 16.34 -1.82 16.50
CA PRO A 295 17.27 -2.08 15.39
C PRO A 295 17.10 -3.46 14.75
N ASP A 296 16.51 -4.41 15.47
CA ASP A 296 16.32 -5.80 15.02
C ASP A 296 14.90 -6.05 14.49
N GLN A 297 14.08 -4.99 14.33
CA GLN A 297 12.72 -5.09 13.81
C GLN A 297 12.51 -4.10 12.66
N GLY A 298 11.88 -4.57 11.58
CA GLY A 298 11.42 -3.68 10.52
C GLY A 298 10.29 -2.77 10.99
N GLY A 299 10.26 -1.54 10.49
CA GLY A 299 9.30 -0.53 10.95
C GLY A 299 9.39 0.76 10.16
N MET A 300 8.56 1.72 10.53
CA MET A 300 8.44 3.00 9.84
C MET A 300 8.67 4.13 10.85
N VAL A 301 9.55 5.06 10.51
CA VAL A 301 9.91 6.19 11.37
C VAL A 301 9.63 7.48 10.64
N ILE A 302 8.67 8.25 11.15
CA ILE A 302 8.32 9.57 10.64
C ILE A 302 9.06 10.61 11.48
N ARG A 303 9.82 11.48 10.82
CA ARG A 303 10.58 12.58 11.42
C ARG A 303 10.10 13.90 10.85
N ILE A 304 9.77 14.82 11.75
CA ILE A 304 9.39 16.19 11.43
C ILE A 304 10.38 17.08 12.17
N GLU A 305 11.18 17.83 11.44
CA GLU A 305 12.01 18.89 12.02
C GLU A 305 11.22 20.19 12.00
N GLY A 306 11.17 20.89 13.13
CA GLY A 306 10.37 22.10 13.24
C GLY A 306 10.16 22.56 14.66
N ARG A 307 9.02 23.20 14.91
CA ARG A 307 8.63 23.71 16.23
C ARG A 307 7.21 23.26 16.57
N PRO A 308 7.05 22.20 17.39
CA PRO A 308 8.10 21.30 17.88
C PRO A 308 8.60 20.35 16.78
N SER A 309 9.83 19.85 16.90
CA SER A 309 10.25 18.65 16.17
C SER A 309 9.54 17.43 16.75
N MET A 310 9.16 16.49 15.90
CA MET A 310 8.41 15.28 16.28
C MET A 310 9.06 14.05 15.64
N CYS A 311 8.97 12.93 16.34
CA CYS A 311 9.38 11.63 15.85
C CYS A 311 8.32 10.61 16.26
N ALA A 312 7.80 9.86 15.29
CA ALA A 312 6.87 8.77 15.52
C ALA A 312 7.43 7.50 14.90
N GLU A 313 7.41 6.41 15.66
CA GLU A 313 7.86 5.10 15.18
C GLU A 313 6.71 4.11 15.26
N LEU A 314 6.45 3.42 14.16
CA LEU A 314 5.43 2.39 14.05
C LEU A 314 6.09 1.07 13.69
N TYR A 315 5.83 0.05 14.51
CA TYR A 315 6.31 -1.31 14.30
C TYR A 315 5.12 -2.24 14.29
N PHE A 316 5.09 -3.13 13.30
CA PHE A 316 4.12 -4.21 13.28
C PHE A 316 4.71 -5.45 13.95
N GLU A 317 3.92 -6.06 14.84
CA GLU A 317 4.29 -7.30 15.51
C GLU A 317 3.60 -8.49 14.83
N GLN A 318 4.33 -9.57 14.63
CA GLN A 318 3.80 -10.78 14.02
C GLN A 318 2.86 -11.48 15.01
N SER A 319 1.62 -11.75 14.58
CA SER A 319 0.71 -12.59 15.36
C SER A 319 1.27 -14.02 15.48
N PRO A 320 1.24 -14.67 16.65
CA PRO A 320 1.64 -16.08 16.77
C PRO A 320 0.77 -17.04 15.94
N ALA A 321 -0.47 -16.64 15.65
CA ALA A 321 -1.46 -17.46 14.94
C ALA A 321 -1.50 -17.22 13.42
N ASP A 322 -0.85 -16.15 12.94
CA ASP A 322 -0.83 -15.80 11.52
C ASP A 322 0.62 -15.69 11.04
N ARG A 323 0.91 -16.22 9.86
CA ARG A 323 2.24 -16.15 9.23
C ARG A 323 2.33 -15.05 8.16
N VAL A 324 1.21 -14.40 7.86
CA VAL A 324 1.18 -13.31 6.88
C VAL A 324 1.90 -12.10 7.45
N ASN A 325 2.75 -11.46 6.62
CA ASN A 325 3.43 -10.23 6.98
C ASN A 325 2.39 -9.16 7.37
N PRO A 326 2.49 -8.56 8.56
CA PRO A 326 1.46 -7.65 9.06
C PRO A 326 1.31 -6.36 8.25
N GLY A 327 2.32 -5.91 7.50
CA GLY A 327 2.20 -4.79 6.57
C GLY A 327 1.26 -5.08 5.40
N VAL A 328 1.20 -6.34 4.95
CA VAL A 328 0.22 -6.83 3.95
C VAL A 328 -1.19 -6.71 4.52
N THR A 329 -1.39 -7.16 5.76
CA THR A 329 -2.68 -7.06 6.44
C THR A 329 -3.07 -5.60 6.63
N ALA A 330 -2.15 -4.73 7.04
CA ALA A 330 -2.41 -3.29 7.19
C ALA A 330 -2.85 -2.65 5.86
N THR A 331 -2.23 -3.05 4.74
CA THR A 331 -2.61 -2.59 3.39
C THR A 331 -4.04 -2.99 3.05
N ALA A 332 -4.39 -4.26 3.30
CA ALA A 332 -5.75 -4.75 3.09
C ALA A 332 -6.77 -4.01 3.97
N MET A 333 -6.46 -3.82 5.25
CA MET A 333 -7.39 -3.18 6.19
C MET A 333 -7.63 -1.70 5.85
N ALA A 334 -6.60 -0.98 5.38
CA ALA A 334 -6.77 0.40 4.94
C ALA A 334 -7.81 0.54 3.81
N ALA A 335 -7.82 -0.41 2.87
CA ALA A 335 -8.81 -0.45 1.79
C ALA A 335 -10.20 -0.88 2.28
N VAL A 336 -10.31 -2.00 3.00
CA VAL A 336 -11.61 -2.53 3.47
C VAL A 336 -12.32 -1.54 4.39
N ASN A 337 -11.58 -0.90 5.30
CA ASN A 337 -12.19 0.04 6.24
C ASN A 337 -12.71 1.31 5.55
N ALA A 338 -12.15 1.70 4.40
CA ALA A 338 -12.57 2.86 3.63
C ALA A 338 -13.87 2.67 2.84
N ILE A 339 -14.27 1.42 2.55
CA ILE A 339 -15.40 1.12 1.64
C ILE A 339 -16.69 1.87 2.00
N PRO A 340 -17.20 1.84 3.25
CA PRO A 340 -18.44 2.54 3.57
C PRO A 340 -18.36 4.05 3.29
N ALA A 341 -17.25 4.68 3.66
CA ALA A 341 -17.03 6.11 3.46
C ALA A 341 -16.92 6.48 1.96
N VAL A 342 -16.39 5.58 1.12
CA VAL A 342 -16.30 5.77 -0.33
C VAL A 342 -17.66 5.64 -0.99
N VAL A 343 -18.46 4.65 -0.58
CA VAL A 343 -19.83 4.46 -1.09
C VAL A 343 -20.75 5.63 -0.73
N GLU A 344 -20.54 6.25 0.43
CA GLU A 344 -21.32 7.39 0.91
C GLU A 344 -20.81 8.75 0.42
N ALA A 345 -19.64 8.78 -0.23
CA ALA A 345 -19.04 10.03 -0.71
C ALA A 345 -19.75 10.57 -1.96
N PRO A 346 -19.64 11.90 -2.23
CA PRO A 346 -20.04 12.46 -3.51
C PRO A 346 -19.26 11.81 -4.68
N THR A 347 -19.92 11.73 -5.84
CA THR A 347 -19.34 11.27 -7.11
C THR A 347 -18.01 11.95 -7.42
N GLY A 348 -17.05 11.17 -7.93
CA GLY A 348 -15.77 11.64 -8.45
C GLY A 348 -14.57 10.91 -7.86
N VAL A 349 -13.37 11.44 -8.12
CA VAL A 349 -12.13 10.93 -7.54
C VAL A 349 -11.87 11.59 -6.19
N LEU A 350 -11.72 10.79 -5.13
CA LEU A 350 -11.34 11.31 -3.82
C LEU A 350 -9.87 11.79 -3.84
N ALA A 351 -9.70 13.11 -3.80
CA ALA A 351 -8.40 13.75 -3.98
C ALA A 351 -7.46 13.65 -2.76
N ASN A 352 -8.00 13.42 -1.56
CA ASN A 352 -7.26 13.39 -0.30
C ASN A 352 -7.51 12.08 0.44
N PRO A 353 -6.56 11.62 1.28
CA PRO A 353 -6.75 10.43 2.09
C PRO A 353 -7.95 10.60 3.02
N LEU A 354 -8.86 9.63 3.01
CA LEU A 354 -9.95 9.57 3.99
C LEU A 354 -9.38 9.41 5.39
N ALA A 355 -9.95 10.09 6.39
CA ALA A 355 -9.45 10.06 7.76
C ALA A 355 -10.58 10.17 8.79
N GLY A 356 -10.27 9.84 10.04
CA GLY A 356 -11.19 9.97 11.17
C GLY A 356 -12.03 8.69 11.42
N PRO A 357 -13.11 8.81 12.21
CA PRO A 357 -13.87 7.66 12.71
C PRO A 357 -14.64 6.89 11.61
N SER A 358 -14.76 7.44 10.40
CA SER A 358 -15.45 6.80 9.28
C SER A 358 -14.67 5.63 8.67
N ILE A 359 -13.36 5.58 8.87
CA ILE A 359 -12.46 4.58 8.26
C ILE A 359 -11.73 3.70 9.28
N VAL A 360 -12.23 3.61 10.51
CA VAL A 360 -11.69 2.71 11.53
C VAL A 360 -12.25 1.29 11.36
N THR A 361 -11.54 0.31 11.91
CA THR A 361 -12.01 -1.10 11.91
C THR A 361 -13.37 -1.24 12.59
N ARG A 362 -14.21 -2.11 12.03
CA ARG A 362 -15.50 -2.52 12.59
C ARG A 362 -15.45 -3.90 13.24
N GLN A 363 -14.26 -4.51 13.31
CA GLN A 363 -14.04 -5.86 13.84
C GLN A 363 -13.46 -5.86 15.27
N SER A 364 -13.81 -4.86 16.08
CA SER A 364 -13.39 -4.81 17.48
C SER A 364 -13.98 -5.99 18.27
N ARG A 365 -13.14 -6.75 18.98
CA ARG A 365 -13.56 -7.88 19.83
C ARG A 365 -13.70 -7.46 21.29
N THR A 366 -14.65 -8.07 22.00
CA THR A 366 -14.75 -7.93 23.46
C THR A 366 -13.84 -8.93 24.17
N ILE A 367 -13.36 -8.59 25.36
CA ILE A 367 -12.41 -9.42 26.16
C ILE A 367 -12.96 -10.84 26.43
N THR A 368 -14.26 -11.06 26.31
CA THR A 368 -14.92 -12.36 26.51
C THR A 368 -14.71 -13.39 25.39
N ASP A 369 -14.12 -12.99 24.25
CA ASP A 369 -13.95 -13.84 23.06
C ASP A 369 -12.52 -14.41 22.91
N TRP A 370 -11.74 -14.45 24.00
CA TRP A 370 -10.37 -14.97 24.07
C TRP A 370 -10.25 -16.30 24.82
#